data_AF-A0A9P0G3R2-F1
#
_entry.id   AF-A0A9P0G3R2-F1
#
_cell.length_a   1.000
_cell.length_b   1.000
_cell.length_c   1.000
_cell.angle_alpha   90.00
_cell.angle_beta   90.00
_cell.angle_gamma   90.00
#
_symmetry.space_group_name_H-M   'P 1'
#
loop_
_entity.id
_entity.type
_entity.pdbx_description
1 polymer ?
#
loop_
_entity_poly.entity_id
_entity_poly.type
_entity_poly.pdbx_seq_one_letter_code
_entity_poly.pdbx_strand_id
1 'polypeptide(L)'
;MFVIRFVLVSCLVLVILEYIEAECIRNNADELYCEDIKKISREILNESYENCMRLMIVYTKEPLEITAFRNMKKLTDIDISNSRIGIIYSETFKDIPYLEHVYIKNNKIGDIEESAFFNLTKLQEVVISYTDIPFLRKGIFRNVPQLYIINLQNSNLCSIQNDAFYDVPNLKKLYLNNNLLTVVTKDMLNKLTNLDYLNLANNSISIIEKNSFDQTKHLYSLYLERNQLKSLDLDIFPTTGMKYLRSIYLNRNRLMYLPSTFFTRTPTLQEIGLSHNPWFCPCLFEIYRILNLYNITEIRAKKNLYIKEIWNKKLFMVNSCKDPIPDDSPWSLPICINRNVLDNICINTYSQELKEDNLFTQPNNIQNQELTANNQIDNKLQNELSQENKTKKGDKLISERTKKLSSTATPRKN
;
A
#
# COMPACT_ATOMS: atom_id res chain seq x y z
N MET A 1 -67.80 4.45 -48.13
CA MET A 1 -67.03 4.56 -49.38
C MET A 1 -66.17 5.81 -49.30
N PHE A 2 -64.96 5.79 -49.86
CA PHE A 2 -63.98 6.88 -49.91
C PHE A 2 -63.19 7.29 -48.64
N VAL A 3 -61.92 7.60 -48.93
CA VAL A 3 -60.78 8.04 -48.11
C VAL A 3 -60.73 9.59 -48.21
N ILE A 4 -60.29 10.40 -47.22
CA ILE A 4 -58.95 11.04 -47.17
C ILE A 4 -58.85 12.11 -46.02
N ARG A 5 -57.72 12.10 -45.28
CA ARG A 5 -56.99 13.18 -44.52
C ARG A 5 -57.38 13.72 -43.12
N PHE A 6 -56.53 13.33 -42.15
CA PHE A 6 -55.56 14.15 -41.37
C PHE A 6 -55.97 15.08 -40.17
N VAL A 7 -55.39 14.72 -38.99
CA VAL A 7 -54.73 15.57 -37.94
C VAL A 7 -55.39 15.72 -36.55
N LEU A 8 -54.54 15.58 -35.51
CA LEU A 8 -54.76 15.61 -34.03
C LEU A 8 -55.50 14.39 -33.44
N VAL A 9 -54.84 13.32 -32.99
CA VAL A 9 -53.95 13.14 -31.79
C VAL A 9 -54.66 13.31 -30.45
N SER A 10 -54.89 12.20 -29.72
CA SER A 10 -54.36 12.00 -28.34
C SER A 10 -54.77 10.66 -27.68
N CYS A 11 -53.82 10.09 -26.92
CA CYS A 11 -54.01 9.36 -25.64
C CYS A 11 -54.66 7.96 -25.51
N LEU A 12 -54.90 7.13 -26.54
CA LEU A 12 -55.46 5.77 -26.28
C LEU A 12 -54.80 4.52 -26.92
N VAL A 13 -53.65 4.62 -27.62
CA VAL A 13 -52.95 3.43 -28.17
C VAL A 13 -51.43 3.50 -27.91
N LEU A 14 -51.04 3.93 -26.72
CA LEU A 14 -49.64 3.96 -26.24
C LEU A 14 -49.49 3.41 -24.80
N VAL A 15 -50.39 2.52 -24.38
CA VAL A 15 -50.41 1.90 -23.04
C VAL A 15 -50.40 0.36 -23.14
N ILE A 16 -49.59 -0.18 -24.06
CA ILE A 16 -49.21 -1.61 -24.10
C ILE A 16 -47.69 -1.74 -24.30
N LEU A 17 -46.95 -0.90 -23.57
CA LEU A 17 -45.52 -1.05 -23.28
C LEU A 17 -45.28 -0.67 -21.80
N GLU A 18 -46.22 -1.02 -20.93
CA GLU A 18 -45.96 -1.01 -19.50
C GLU A 18 -44.99 -2.13 -19.17
N TYR A 19 -43.82 -1.73 -18.67
CA TYR A 19 -43.04 -2.39 -17.64
C TYR A 19 -43.32 -3.90 -17.47
N ILE A 20 -42.44 -4.72 -18.03
CA ILE A 20 -42.06 -5.94 -17.30
C ILE A 20 -41.32 -5.43 -16.06
N GLU A 21 -42.03 -5.33 -14.93
CA GLU A 21 -41.37 -5.20 -13.64
C GLU A 21 -40.58 -6.48 -13.41
N ALA A 22 -39.28 -6.29 -13.17
CA ALA A 22 -38.35 -7.35 -12.86
C ALA A 22 -38.81 -8.20 -11.67
N GLU A 23 -38.95 -9.50 -11.89
CA GLU A 23 -39.35 -10.46 -10.87
C GLU A 23 -38.14 -11.24 -10.32
N CYS A 24 -38.15 -11.52 -9.02
CA CYS A 24 -37.25 -12.51 -8.44
C CYS A 24 -37.80 -13.92 -8.71
N ILE A 25 -37.07 -14.71 -9.48
CA ILE A 25 -37.41 -16.07 -9.86
C ILE A 25 -36.74 -17.06 -8.89
N ARG A 26 -37.50 -18.01 -8.36
CA ARG A 26 -36.89 -19.16 -7.65
C ARG A 26 -36.32 -20.12 -8.69
N ASN A 27 -35.01 -20.33 -8.66
CA ASN A 27 -34.36 -21.34 -9.49
C ASN A 27 -34.62 -22.75 -8.93
N ASN A 28 -34.62 -22.88 -7.60
CA ASN A 28 -34.87 -24.11 -6.86
C ASN A 28 -35.52 -23.77 -5.50
N ALA A 29 -35.74 -24.77 -4.63
CA ALA A 29 -36.29 -24.57 -3.30
C ALA A 29 -35.51 -23.53 -2.47
N ASP A 30 -34.18 -23.54 -2.59
CA ASP A 30 -33.25 -22.79 -1.73
C ASP A 30 -32.56 -21.61 -2.45
N GLU A 31 -32.85 -21.36 -3.73
CA GLU A 31 -32.13 -20.39 -4.57
C GLU A 31 -33.06 -19.36 -5.21
N LEU A 32 -32.76 -18.08 -5.02
CA LEU A 32 -33.49 -16.94 -5.57
C LEU A 32 -32.59 -16.10 -6.49
N TYR A 33 -33.04 -15.89 -7.72
CA TYR A 33 -32.38 -15.05 -8.72
C TYR A 33 -33.25 -13.84 -9.03
N CYS A 34 -32.72 -12.64 -8.84
CA CYS A 34 -33.39 -11.38 -9.16
C CYS A 34 -32.57 -10.62 -10.21
N GLU A 35 -33.19 -10.27 -11.33
CA GLU A 35 -32.55 -9.49 -12.40
C GLU A 35 -33.38 -8.26 -12.71
N ASP A 36 -32.74 -7.12 -12.98
CA ASP A 36 -33.36 -5.84 -13.35
C ASP A 36 -34.25 -5.16 -12.28
N ILE A 37 -34.24 -5.67 -11.04
CA ILE A 37 -35.12 -5.19 -9.96
C ILE A 37 -34.90 -3.70 -9.66
N LYS A 38 -36.01 -2.99 -9.40
CA LYS A 38 -35.98 -1.55 -9.17
C LYS A 38 -35.01 -1.17 -8.03
N LYS A 39 -35.09 -1.89 -6.91
CA LYS A 39 -34.32 -1.65 -5.68
C LYS A 39 -34.10 -2.97 -4.95
N ILE A 40 -33.05 -3.08 -4.14
CA ILE A 40 -32.98 -4.14 -3.14
C ILE A 40 -33.72 -3.65 -1.88
N SER A 41 -34.95 -4.11 -1.65
CA SER A 41 -35.76 -3.73 -0.48
C SER A 41 -36.49 -4.92 0.14
N ARG A 42 -36.99 -4.72 1.36
CA ARG A 42 -37.79 -5.69 2.12
C ARG A 42 -39.14 -6.04 1.47
N GLU A 43 -39.69 -5.17 0.62
CA GLU A 43 -40.95 -5.46 -0.09
C GLU A 43 -40.73 -6.53 -1.17
N ILE A 44 -39.59 -6.45 -1.87
CA ILE A 44 -39.19 -7.44 -2.88
C ILE A 44 -38.65 -8.70 -2.20
N LEU A 45 -37.78 -8.56 -1.20
CA LEU A 45 -37.22 -9.66 -0.40
C LEU A 45 -38.09 -9.94 0.84
N ASN A 46 -39.38 -10.18 0.61
CA ASN A 46 -40.37 -10.39 1.67
C ASN A 46 -40.29 -11.78 2.34
N GLU A 47 -41.15 -11.99 3.34
CA GLU A 47 -41.21 -13.20 4.18
C GLU A 47 -41.33 -14.51 3.39
N SER A 48 -41.88 -14.49 2.17
CA SER A 48 -41.95 -15.67 1.31
C SER A 48 -40.57 -16.31 1.05
N TYR A 49 -39.50 -15.52 1.14
CA TYR A 49 -38.13 -15.94 0.87
C TYR A 49 -37.30 -16.24 2.14
N GLU A 50 -37.94 -16.41 3.31
CA GLU A 50 -37.25 -16.72 4.58
C GLU A 50 -36.34 -17.97 4.53
N ASN A 51 -36.71 -18.94 3.68
CA ASN A 51 -36.02 -20.21 3.50
C ASN A 51 -34.95 -20.18 2.40
N CYS A 52 -34.78 -19.04 1.71
CA CYS A 52 -33.74 -18.87 0.69
C CYS A 52 -32.35 -18.98 1.34
N MET A 53 -31.51 -19.86 0.79
CA MET A 53 -30.11 -20.05 1.19
C MET A 53 -29.16 -19.29 0.27
N ARG A 54 -29.48 -19.17 -1.03
CA ARG A 54 -28.65 -18.45 -2.01
C ARG A 54 -29.43 -17.36 -2.73
N LEU A 55 -28.95 -16.13 -2.63
CA LEU A 55 -29.51 -14.98 -3.30
C LEU A 55 -28.51 -14.44 -4.34
N MET A 56 -28.95 -14.37 -5.60
CA MET A 56 -28.22 -13.70 -6.66
C MET A 56 -29.03 -12.50 -7.16
N ILE A 57 -28.47 -11.31 -7.05
CA ILE A 57 -29.06 -10.06 -7.56
C ILE A 57 -28.14 -9.50 -8.64
N VAL A 58 -28.65 -9.45 -9.86
CA VAL A 58 -27.97 -8.84 -11.02
C VAL A 58 -28.71 -7.57 -11.41
N TYR A 59 -27.99 -6.44 -11.37
CA TYR A 59 -28.48 -5.11 -11.73
C TYR A 59 -29.63 -4.57 -10.85
N THR A 60 -29.42 -3.39 -10.27
CA THR A 60 -30.49 -2.60 -9.63
C THR A 60 -30.48 -1.14 -10.08
N LYS A 61 -31.68 -0.56 -10.18
CA LYS A 61 -31.87 0.86 -10.60
C LYS A 61 -31.65 1.83 -9.43
N GLU A 62 -31.93 1.41 -8.20
CA GLU A 62 -31.85 2.22 -6.98
C GLU A 62 -30.87 1.62 -5.94
N PRO A 63 -30.35 2.45 -5.00
CA PRO A 63 -29.51 2.04 -3.87
C PRO A 63 -30.09 0.90 -3.02
N LEU A 64 -29.20 0.12 -2.40
CA LEU A 64 -29.55 -0.90 -1.40
C LEU A 64 -30.29 -0.25 -0.22
N GLU A 65 -31.41 -0.85 0.19
CA GLU A 65 -32.04 -0.49 1.45
C GLU A 65 -31.35 -1.14 2.64
N ILE A 66 -31.10 -0.34 3.69
CA ILE A 66 -30.54 -0.78 4.97
C ILE A 66 -31.28 -1.97 5.62
N THR A 67 -32.57 -2.19 5.31
CA THR A 67 -33.39 -3.29 5.88
C THR A 67 -33.66 -4.46 4.93
N ALA A 68 -33.05 -4.46 3.73
CA ALA A 68 -33.43 -5.36 2.64
C ALA A 68 -33.42 -6.86 3.00
N PHE A 69 -32.40 -7.33 3.72
CA PHE A 69 -32.20 -8.78 3.96
C PHE A 69 -32.84 -9.28 5.26
N ARG A 70 -33.61 -8.44 5.99
CA ARG A 70 -34.11 -8.76 7.34
C ARG A 70 -34.85 -10.08 7.46
N ASN A 71 -35.58 -10.47 6.42
CA ASN A 71 -36.42 -11.67 6.43
C ASN A 71 -35.68 -12.95 5.99
N MET A 72 -34.46 -12.84 5.44
CA MET A 72 -33.76 -13.96 4.79
C MET A 72 -33.00 -14.85 5.78
N LYS A 73 -33.73 -15.40 6.76
CA LYS A 73 -33.15 -16.00 7.98
C LYS A 73 -32.26 -17.23 7.73
N LYS A 74 -32.35 -17.89 6.58
CA LYS A 74 -31.49 -19.02 6.19
C LYS A 74 -30.39 -18.69 5.17
N LEU A 75 -30.19 -17.41 4.82
CA LEU A 75 -29.25 -17.03 3.77
C LEU A 75 -27.79 -17.36 4.16
N THR A 76 -27.14 -18.20 3.34
CA THR A 76 -25.73 -18.59 3.45
C THR A 76 -24.88 -17.91 2.38
N ASP A 77 -25.43 -17.66 1.21
CA ASP A 77 -24.70 -17.13 0.06
C ASP A 77 -25.42 -15.92 -0.53
N ILE A 78 -24.69 -14.81 -0.73
CA ILE A 78 -25.22 -13.64 -1.41
C ILE A 78 -24.25 -13.14 -2.50
N ASP A 79 -24.72 -13.05 -3.74
CA ASP A 79 -24.04 -12.34 -4.82
C ASP A 79 -24.89 -11.13 -5.25
N ILE A 80 -24.34 -9.92 -5.10
CA ILE A 80 -24.94 -8.68 -5.57
C ILE A 80 -23.98 -8.05 -6.57
N SER A 81 -24.10 -8.42 -7.84
CA SER A 81 -23.17 -8.01 -8.90
C SER A 81 -23.82 -7.05 -9.90
N ASN A 82 -23.01 -6.09 -10.41
CA ASN A 82 -23.42 -5.09 -11.41
C ASN A 82 -24.58 -4.18 -10.96
N SER A 83 -24.73 -3.98 -9.65
CA SER A 83 -25.87 -3.30 -9.03
C SER A 83 -25.51 -1.91 -8.49
N ARG A 84 -26.50 -1.23 -7.92
CA ARG A 84 -26.31 0.03 -7.18
C ARG A 84 -26.51 -0.25 -5.69
N ILE A 85 -25.45 -0.66 -4.99
CA ILE A 85 -25.47 -0.72 -3.52
C ILE A 85 -25.35 0.67 -2.90
N GLY A 86 -24.38 1.49 -3.33
CA GLY A 86 -24.13 2.82 -2.77
C GLY A 86 -23.35 2.76 -1.47
N ILE A 87 -23.94 2.21 -0.39
CA ILE A 87 -23.31 2.07 0.94
C ILE A 87 -23.66 0.68 1.49
N ILE A 88 -22.70 0.03 2.17
CA ILE A 88 -22.99 -1.12 3.04
C ILE A 88 -23.04 -0.61 4.48
N TYR A 89 -24.25 -0.61 5.06
CA TYR A 89 -24.51 -0.15 6.42
C TYR A 89 -24.24 -1.23 7.47
N SER A 90 -23.98 -0.82 8.71
CA SER A 90 -23.85 -1.67 9.91
C SER A 90 -25.04 -2.60 10.17
N GLU A 91 -26.24 -2.23 9.74
CA GLU A 91 -27.46 -3.03 9.87
C GLU A 91 -27.72 -3.99 8.70
N THR A 92 -26.99 -3.86 7.57
CA THR A 92 -27.31 -4.55 6.29
C THR A 92 -27.38 -6.06 6.43
N PHE A 93 -26.40 -6.67 7.09
CA PHE A 93 -26.28 -8.13 7.23
C PHE A 93 -26.59 -8.64 8.65
N LYS A 94 -26.94 -7.74 9.58
CA LYS A 94 -27.13 -8.02 11.02
C LYS A 94 -28.16 -9.11 11.31
N ASP A 95 -29.18 -9.20 10.48
CA ASP A 95 -30.33 -10.09 10.64
C ASP A 95 -30.19 -11.46 9.97
N ILE A 96 -29.03 -11.74 9.33
CA ILE A 96 -28.73 -12.98 8.58
C ILE A 96 -27.46 -13.70 9.13
N PRO A 97 -27.51 -14.24 10.36
CA PRO A 97 -26.32 -14.71 11.08
C PRO A 97 -25.65 -15.98 10.52
N TYR A 98 -26.27 -16.65 9.53
CA TYR A 98 -25.77 -17.86 8.88
C TYR A 98 -24.98 -17.57 7.60
N LEU A 99 -24.78 -16.30 7.24
CA LEU A 99 -24.07 -15.90 6.03
C LEU A 99 -22.63 -16.45 6.03
N GLU A 100 -22.27 -17.18 4.98
CA GLU A 100 -20.96 -17.81 4.77
C GLU A 100 -20.16 -17.07 3.68
N HIS A 101 -20.81 -16.72 2.56
CA HIS A 101 -20.13 -16.10 1.41
C HIS A 101 -20.83 -14.82 0.96
N VAL A 102 -20.05 -13.73 0.81
CA VAL A 102 -20.51 -12.44 0.29
C VAL A 102 -19.71 -12.07 -0.95
N TYR A 103 -20.40 -11.97 -2.09
CA TYR A 103 -19.85 -11.52 -3.36
C TYR A 103 -20.51 -10.22 -3.78
N ILE A 104 -19.73 -9.15 -3.90
CA ILE A 104 -20.20 -7.84 -4.33
C ILE A 104 -19.23 -7.33 -5.39
N LYS A 105 -19.60 -7.46 -6.66
CA LYS A 105 -18.72 -7.17 -7.79
C LYS A 105 -19.31 -6.09 -8.68
N ASN A 106 -18.46 -5.27 -9.31
CA ASN A 106 -18.91 -4.23 -10.26
C ASN A 106 -19.97 -3.28 -9.69
N ASN A 107 -19.84 -2.88 -8.41
CA ASN A 107 -20.77 -1.99 -7.71
C ASN A 107 -20.09 -0.67 -7.37
N LYS A 108 -20.82 0.45 -7.49
CA LYS A 108 -20.36 1.73 -6.92
C LYS A 108 -20.73 1.79 -5.45
N ILE A 109 -19.75 1.44 -4.60
CA ILE A 109 -19.84 1.52 -3.13
C ILE A 109 -18.96 2.68 -2.68
N GLY A 110 -19.57 3.78 -2.22
CA GLY A 110 -18.83 4.93 -1.71
C GLY A 110 -18.34 4.78 -0.27
N ASP A 111 -18.96 3.89 0.51
CA ASP A 111 -18.58 3.62 1.90
C ASP A 111 -19.01 2.22 2.36
N ILE A 112 -18.27 1.65 3.31
CA ILE A 112 -18.70 0.51 4.11
C ILE A 112 -18.52 0.90 5.59
N GLU A 113 -19.62 0.91 6.33
CA GLU A 113 -19.64 1.35 7.73
C GLU A 113 -18.80 0.47 8.66
N GLU A 114 -18.37 1.05 9.78
CA GLU A 114 -17.78 0.27 10.88
C GLU A 114 -18.79 -0.79 11.34
N SER A 115 -18.33 -2.01 11.62
CA SER A 115 -19.19 -3.15 12.01
C SER A 115 -20.19 -3.64 10.94
N ALA A 116 -20.02 -3.30 9.65
CA ALA A 116 -20.86 -3.80 8.54
C ALA A 116 -21.01 -5.34 8.47
N PHE A 117 -20.00 -6.10 8.91
CA PHE A 117 -20.02 -7.57 8.96
C PHE A 117 -20.01 -8.10 10.40
N PHE A 118 -20.44 -7.31 11.38
CA PHE A 118 -20.33 -7.65 12.80
C PHE A 118 -21.06 -8.94 13.18
N ASN A 119 -20.38 -9.79 13.96
CA ASN A 119 -20.94 -10.99 14.56
C ASN A 119 -21.45 -12.05 13.54
N LEU A 120 -21.02 -11.97 12.28
CA LEU A 120 -21.30 -12.99 11.27
C LEU A 120 -20.39 -14.21 11.48
N THR A 121 -20.65 -14.96 12.55
CA THR A 121 -19.76 -16.05 13.04
C THR A 121 -19.60 -17.24 12.09
N LYS A 122 -20.37 -17.30 11.00
CA LYS A 122 -20.27 -18.30 9.91
C LYS A 122 -19.56 -17.78 8.67
N LEU A 123 -19.33 -16.47 8.58
CA LEU A 123 -18.77 -15.82 7.39
C LEU A 123 -17.34 -16.29 7.17
N GLN A 124 -17.08 -16.66 5.93
CA GLN A 124 -15.99 -17.49 5.47
C GLN A 124 -15.22 -16.78 4.35
N GLU A 125 -15.94 -16.18 3.40
CA GLU A 125 -15.37 -15.41 2.30
C GLU A 125 -16.12 -14.09 2.06
N VAL A 126 -15.35 -13.01 1.90
CA VAL A 126 -15.86 -11.69 1.47
C VAL A 126 -15.08 -11.23 0.25
N VAL A 127 -15.77 -11.11 -0.89
CA VAL A 127 -15.24 -10.59 -2.15
C VAL A 127 -15.96 -9.29 -2.50
N ILE A 128 -15.27 -8.16 -2.35
CA ILE A 128 -15.77 -6.84 -2.73
C ILE A 128 -14.77 -6.21 -3.71
N SER A 129 -14.95 -6.54 -4.99
CA SER A 129 -13.96 -6.30 -6.06
C SER A 129 -14.56 -5.55 -7.23
N TYR A 130 -13.78 -4.73 -7.94
CA TYR A 130 -14.29 -3.84 -8.99
C TYR A 130 -15.34 -2.87 -8.42
N THR A 131 -14.97 -2.23 -7.31
CA THR A 131 -15.78 -1.23 -6.59
C THR A 131 -15.01 0.07 -6.43
N ASP A 132 -15.57 1.08 -5.77
CA ASP A 132 -14.97 2.41 -5.64
C ASP A 132 -14.85 2.83 -4.17
N ILE A 133 -14.21 1.98 -3.36
CA ILE A 133 -14.14 2.07 -1.90
C ILE A 133 -12.85 2.81 -1.52
N PRO A 134 -12.87 4.13 -1.23
CA PRO A 134 -11.65 4.90 -1.03
C PRO A 134 -10.89 4.54 0.25
N PHE A 135 -11.58 4.04 1.27
CA PHE A 135 -10.99 3.67 2.56
C PHE A 135 -11.70 2.46 3.20
N LEU A 136 -10.94 1.64 3.93
CA LEU A 136 -11.49 0.57 4.76
C LEU A 136 -11.53 1.01 6.22
N ARG A 137 -12.72 1.00 6.84
CA ARG A 137 -12.92 1.46 8.22
C ARG A 137 -12.39 0.43 9.24
N LYS A 138 -11.95 0.93 10.41
CA LYS A 138 -11.61 0.10 11.57
C LYS A 138 -12.77 -0.83 11.95
N GLY A 139 -12.49 -2.02 12.48
CA GLY A 139 -13.51 -2.90 13.08
C GLY A 139 -14.64 -3.38 12.15
N ILE A 140 -14.48 -3.27 10.83
CA ILE A 140 -15.47 -3.68 9.82
C ILE A 140 -15.84 -5.19 9.93
N PHE A 141 -14.88 -6.04 10.29
CA PHE A 141 -15.04 -7.50 10.48
C PHE A 141 -15.01 -7.94 11.96
N ARG A 142 -15.56 -7.14 12.88
CA ARG A 142 -15.54 -7.44 14.31
C ARG A 142 -16.36 -8.70 14.67
N ASN A 143 -15.77 -9.61 15.46
CA ASN A 143 -16.28 -10.93 15.79
C ASN A 143 -16.68 -11.79 14.58
N VAL A 144 -15.75 -11.95 13.62
CA VAL A 144 -15.95 -12.78 12.42
C VAL A 144 -14.88 -13.90 12.39
N PRO A 145 -14.94 -14.86 13.34
CA PRO A 145 -13.84 -15.81 13.58
C PRO A 145 -13.61 -16.85 12.48
N GLN A 146 -14.54 -17.09 11.56
CA GLN A 146 -14.39 -18.10 10.49
C GLN A 146 -13.89 -17.53 9.17
N LEU A 147 -13.70 -16.21 9.07
CA LEU A 147 -13.33 -15.54 7.82
C LEU A 147 -11.91 -15.96 7.40
N TYR A 148 -11.78 -16.60 6.23
CA TYR A 148 -10.51 -17.13 5.73
C TYR A 148 -10.02 -16.44 4.43
N ILE A 149 -10.93 -15.87 3.64
CA ILE A 149 -10.62 -15.00 2.48
C ILE A 149 -11.24 -13.62 2.67
N ILE A 150 -10.43 -12.58 2.47
CA ILE A 150 -10.87 -11.23 2.11
C ILE A 150 -10.28 -10.88 0.76
N ASN A 151 -11.13 -10.51 -0.20
CA ASN A 151 -10.72 -10.06 -1.52
C ASN A 151 -11.30 -8.67 -1.82
N LEU A 152 -10.43 -7.65 -1.82
CA LEU A 152 -10.74 -6.26 -2.10
C LEU A 152 -9.98 -5.74 -3.34
N GLN A 153 -9.73 -6.61 -4.32
CA GLN A 153 -8.96 -6.24 -5.52
C GLN A 153 -9.73 -5.32 -6.48
N ASN A 154 -9.03 -4.44 -7.19
CA ASN A 154 -9.62 -3.49 -8.14
C ASN A 154 -10.69 -2.59 -7.50
N SER A 155 -10.50 -2.15 -6.26
CA SER A 155 -11.54 -1.46 -5.46
C SER A 155 -11.23 0.02 -5.17
N ASN A 156 -10.27 0.61 -5.90
CA ASN A 156 -9.78 1.99 -5.73
C ASN A 156 -9.34 2.35 -4.29
N LEU A 157 -8.92 1.35 -3.51
CA LEU A 157 -8.64 1.51 -2.09
C LEU A 157 -7.36 2.33 -1.86
N CYS A 158 -7.51 3.56 -1.37
CA CYS A 158 -6.41 4.49 -1.10
C CYS A 158 -5.82 4.31 0.31
N SER A 159 -6.62 3.82 1.28
CA SER A 159 -6.18 3.66 2.66
C SER A 159 -6.93 2.56 3.41
N ILE A 160 -6.27 1.97 4.40
CA ILE A 160 -6.87 1.01 5.34
C ILE A 160 -6.63 1.58 6.73
N GLN A 161 -7.68 1.78 7.51
CA GLN A 161 -7.55 2.24 8.89
C GLN A 161 -6.92 1.15 9.77
N ASN A 162 -6.19 1.59 10.79
CA ASN A 162 -5.67 0.71 11.84
C ASN A 162 -6.79 -0.17 12.40
N ASP A 163 -6.48 -1.45 12.65
CA ASP A 163 -7.44 -2.41 13.18
C ASP A 163 -8.72 -2.62 12.30
N ALA A 164 -8.64 -2.37 10.98
CA ALA A 164 -9.71 -2.76 10.03
C ALA A 164 -9.94 -4.28 10.02
N PHE A 165 -8.86 -5.07 9.99
CA PHE A 165 -8.90 -6.53 10.09
C PHE A 165 -8.78 -7.03 11.54
N TYR A 166 -9.37 -6.29 12.48
CA TYR A 166 -9.44 -6.71 13.88
C TYR A 166 -10.48 -7.83 14.05
N ASP A 167 -10.12 -8.86 14.84
CA ASP A 167 -11.00 -9.98 15.23
C ASP A 167 -11.36 -10.98 14.10
N VAL A 168 -10.46 -11.14 13.13
CA VAL A 168 -10.50 -12.21 12.09
C VAL A 168 -9.31 -13.18 12.24
N PRO A 169 -9.21 -13.92 13.37
CA PRO A 169 -8.03 -14.72 13.72
C PRO A 169 -7.68 -15.83 12.72
N ASN A 170 -8.63 -16.31 11.92
CA ASN A 170 -8.43 -17.37 10.94
C ASN A 170 -8.22 -16.86 9.51
N LEU A 171 -8.04 -15.54 9.30
CA LEU A 171 -7.79 -14.99 7.97
C LEU A 171 -6.49 -15.54 7.40
N LYS A 172 -6.58 -16.21 6.24
CA LYS A 172 -5.46 -16.82 5.53
C LYS A 172 -5.03 -16.01 4.33
N LYS A 173 -5.98 -15.58 3.50
CA LYS A 173 -5.70 -14.90 2.24
C LYS A 173 -6.29 -13.49 2.21
N LEU A 174 -5.44 -12.52 1.92
CA LEU A 174 -5.81 -11.12 1.78
C LEU A 174 -5.38 -10.60 0.40
N TYR A 175 -6.36 -10.30 -0.45
CA TYR A 175 -6.13 -9.73 -1.78
C TYR A 175 -6.44 -8.24 -1.76
N LEU A 176 -5.40 -7.43 -1.95
CA LEU A 176 -5.42 -5.97 -1.99
C LEU A 176 -4.78 -5.44 -3.29
N ASN A 177 -4.59 -6.29 -4.29
CA ASN A 177 -3.98 -5.94 -5.56
C ASN A 177 -4.86 -5.04 -6.44
N ASN A 178 -4.21 -4.27 -7.32
CA ASN A 178 -4.89 -3.29 -8.19
C ASN A 178 -5.66 -2.24 -7.38
N ASN A 179 -5.02 -1.64 -6.39
CA ASN A 179 -5.59 -0.56 -5.57
C ASN A 179 -4.65 0.66 -5.58
N LEU A 180 -4.94 1.65 -4.73
CA LEU A 180 -4.24 2.93 -4.68
C LEU A 180 -3.45 3.11 -3.38
N LEU A 181 -3.12 2.01 -2.69
CA LEU A 181 -2.36 2.04 -1.42
C LEU A 181 -0.96 2.60 -1.66
N THR A 182 -0.50 3.47 -0.75
CA THR A 182 0.82 4.15 -0.84
C THR A 182 1.81 3.74 0.26
N VAL A 183 1.30 3.18 1.37
CA VAL A 183 2.05 2.76 2.56
C VAL A 183 1.48 1.46 3.11
N VAL A 184 2.33 0.57 3.61
CA VAL A 184 1.93 -0.59 4.44
C VAL A 184 2.33 -0.32 5.89
N THR A 185 1.36 0.01 6.73
CA THR A 185 1.60 0.33 8.15
C THR A 185 1.66 -0.93 9.02
N LYS A 186 2.27 -0.82 10.20
CA LYS A 186 2.32 -1.94 11.17
C LYS A 186 0.93 -2.34 11.68
N ASP A 187 0.03 -1.38 11.77
CA ASP A 187 -1.30 -1.55 12.36
C ASP A 187 -2.33 -2.05 11.32
N MET A 188 -2.01 -1.96 10.02
CA MET A 188 -2.80 -2.50 8.91
C MET A 188 -2.80 -4.05 8.90
N LEU A 189 -1.70 -4.69 9.28
CA LEU A 189 -1.56 -6.16 9.31
C LEU A 189 -1.57 -6.74 10.73
N ASN A 190 -2.02 -5.93 11.70
CA ASN A 190 -2.05 -6.29 13.11
C ASN A 190 -2.90 -7.54 13.37
N LYS A 191 -2.44 -8.42 14.28
CA LYS A 191 -3.10 -9.68 14.69
C LYS A 191 -3.41 -10.70 13.58
N LEU A 192 -3.00 -10.49 12.32
CA LEU A 192 -3.18 -11.42 11.21
C LEU A 192 -2.21 -12.63 11.28
N THR A 193 -2.27 -13.34 12.40
CA THR A 193 -1.27 -14.35 12.78
C THR A 193 -1.30 -15.62 11.94
N ASN A 194 -2.42 -15.94 11.29
CA ASN A 194 -2.60 -17.10 10.43
C ASN A 194 -2.57 -16.76 8.92
N LEU A 195 -2.23 -15.52 8.55
CA LEU A 195 -2.17 -15.08 7.17
C LEU A 195 -1.07 -15.85 6.42
N ASP A 196 -1.45 -16.60 5.37
CA ASP A 196 -0.55 -17.38 4.51
C ASP A 196 -0.25 -16.66 3.19
N TYR A 197 -1.17 -15.84 2.70
CA TYR A 197 -1.12 -15.20 1.40
C TYR A 197 -1.50 -13.72 1.49
N LEU A 198 -0.60 -12.84 1.07
CA LEU A 198 -0.84 -11.40 0.99
C LEU A 198 -0.49 -10.88 -0.40
N ASN A 199 -1.49 -10.35 -1.11
CA ASN A 199 -1.29 -9.73 -2.41
C ASN A 199 -1.50 -8.22 -2.36
N LEU A 200 -0.39 -7.48 -2.49
CA LEU A 200 -0.32 -6.02 -2.55
C LEU A 200 0.18 -5.54 -3.93
N ALA A 201 0.22 -6.42 -4.93
CA ALA A 201 0.72 -6.10 -6.27
C ALA A 201 -0.10 -5.01 -6.97
N ASN A 202 0.53 -4.26 -7.87
CA ASN A 202 -0.12 -3.21 -8.65
C ASN A 202 -0.82 -2.17 -7.76
N ASN A 203 -0.05 -1.57 -6.84
CA ASN A 203 -0.45 -0.45 -6.00
C ASN A 203 0.56 0.70 -6.20
N SER A 204 0.49 1.75 -5.37
CA SER A 204 1.47 2.84 -5.33
C SER A 204 2.38 2.80 -4.10
N ILE A 205 2.60 1.61 -3.53
CA ILE A 205 3.31 1.45 -2.26
C ILE A 205 4.76 1.89 -2.42
N SER A 206 5.14 2.92 -1.68
CA SER A 206 6.49 3.48 -1.68
C SER A 206 7.22 3.26 -0.35
N ILE A 207 6.47 3.01 0.73
CA ILE A 207 6.96 2.80 2.10
C ILE A 207 6.29 1.55 2.67
N ILE A 208 7.09 0.69 3.29
CA ILE A 208 6.61 -0.34 4.22
C ILE A 208 7.20 0.04 5.58
N GLU A 209 6.34 0.23 6.58
CA GLU A 209 6.80 0.62 7.91
C GLU A 209 7.64 -0.48 8.59
N LYS A 210 8.48 -0.03 9.51
CA LYS A 210 9.15 -0.89 10.48
C LYS A 210 8.12 -1.76 11.22
N ASN A 211 8.47 -3.03 11.38
CA ASN A 211 7.69 -4.09 12.02
C ASN A 211 6.37 -4.45 11.31
N SER A 212 6.14 -4.01 10.05
CA SER A 212 4.86 -4.28 9.35
C SER A 212 4.50 -5.75 9.18
N PHE A 213 5.47 -6.67 9.21
CA PHE A 213 5.24 -8.11 9.15
C PHE A 213 5.46 -8.84 10.49
N ASP A 214 5.59 -8.12 11.62
CA ASP A 214 5.84 -8.73 12.94
C ASP A 214 4.73 -9.69 13.39
N GLN A 215 3.47 -9.42 13.00
CA GLN A 215 2.33 -10.24 13.38
C GLN A 215 1.97 -11.31 12.33
N THR A 216 2.41 -11.17 11.08
CA THR A 216 2.10 -12.09 9.96
C THR A 216 3.15 -13.21 9.81
N LYS A 217 3.57 -13.81 10.93
CA LYS A 217 4.72 -14.74 10.99
C LYS A 217 4.55 -16.02 10.15
N HIS A 218 3.32 -16.42 9.84
CA HIS A 218 3.00 -17.58 9.01
C HIS A 218 2.92 -17.30 7.51
N LEU A 219 3.18 -16.05 7.08
CA LEU A 219 3.08 -15.65 5.68
C LEU A 219 4.00 -16.50 4.79
N TYR A 220 3.39 -17.15 3.80
CA TYR A 220 4.01 -18.09 2.88
C TYR A 220 4.33 -17.44 1.53
N SER A 221 3.43 -16.59 1.02
CA SER A 221 3.63 -15.81 -0.20
C SER A 221 3.31 -14.32 -0.02
N LEU A 222 4.19 -13.46 -0.51
CA LEU A 222 4.06 -12.01 -0.48
C LEU A 222 4.27 -11.41 -1.88
N TYR A 223 3.23 -10.78 -2.41
CA TYR A 223 3.26 -10.12 -3.72
C TYR A 223 3.30 -8.60 -3.53
N LEU A 224 4.36 -7.98 -4.02
CA LEU A 224 4.66 -6.55 -3.95
C LEU A 224 5.09 -5.99 -5.32
N GLU A 225 4.95 -6.76 -6.40
CA GLU A 225 5.32 -6.33 -7.74
C GLU A 225 4.45 -5.18 -8.26
N ARG A 226 4.97 -4.38 -9.20
CA ARG A 226 4.28 -3.19 -9.73
C ARG A 226 3.92 -2.21 -8.60
N ASN A 227 4.92 -1.81 -7.83
CA ASN A 227 4.82 -0.79 -6.77
C ASN A 227 5.94 0.25 -6.95
N GLN A 228 6.15 1.11 -5.95
CA GLN A 228 7.11 2.22 -6.00
C GLN A 228 8.25 2.09 -4.97
N LEU A 229 8.50 0.88 -4.45
CA LEU A 229 9.49 0.60 -3.40
C LEU A 229 10.91 0.95 -3.86
N LYS A 230 11.64 1.74 -3.06
CA LYS A 230 13.04 2.15 -3.33
C LYS A 230 14.07 1.34 -2.54
N SER A 231 13.74 1.00 -1.30
CA SER A 231 14.49 0.10 -0.40
C SER A 231 13.55 -1.02 0.08
N LEU A 232 14.15 -2.03 0.72
CA LEU A 232 13.42 -3.06 1.43
C LEU A 232 14.19 -3.38 2.71
N ASP A 233 13.91 -2.60 3.74
CA ASP A 233 14.71 -2.56 4.97
C ASP A 233 14.44 -3.78 5.87
N LEU A 234 15.44 -4.17 6.66
CA LEU A 234 15.44 -5.44 7.41
C LEU A 234 14.41 -5.51 8.53
N ASP A 235 14.01 -4.35 9.03
CA ASP A 235 13.17 -4.20 10.20
C ASP A 235 11.68 -4.16 9.87
N ILE A 236 11.29 -4.23 8.60
CA ILE A 236 9.91 -4.54 8.21
C ILE A 236 9.52 -5.99 8.59
N PHE A 237 10.51 -6.88 8.70
CA PHE A 237 10.34 -8.29 9.05
C PHE A 237 10.71 -8.57 10.53
N PRO A 238 10.07 -9.57 11.16
CA PRO A 238 10.34 -9.93 12.54
C PRO A 238 11.79 -10.29 12.78
N THR A 239 12.30 -9.87 13.94
CA THR A 239 13.68 -10.15 14.39
C THR A 239 14.00 -11.64 14.55
N THR A 240 12.97 -12.49 14.60
CA THR A 240 13.05 -13.96 14.64
C THR A 240 13.03 -14.63 13.25
N GLY A 241 12.89 -13.83 12.18
CA GLY A 241 12.81 -14.27 10.79
C GLY A 241 11.43 -14.75 10.36
N MET A 242 11.14 -14.60 9.08
CA MET A 242 9.98 -15.18 8.39
C MET A 242 10.27 -16.67 8.17
N LYS A 243 9.73 -17.53 9.05
CA LYS A 243 10.02 -18.97 9.08
C LYS A 243 9.24 -19.81 8.06
N TYR A 244 8.24 -19.21 7.40
CA TYR A 244 7.37 -19.90 6.46
C TYR A 244 7.36 -19.28 5.06
N LEU A 245 7.91 -18.08 4.89
CA LEU A 245 7.90 -17.35 3.62
C LEU A 245 8.73 -18.10 2.57
N ARG A 246 8.08 -18.50 1.47
CA ARG A 246 8.69 -19.23 0.34
C ARG A 246 8.82 -18.37 -0.91
N SER A 247 7.82 -17.55 -1.22
CA SER A 247 7.82 -16.72 -2.43
C SER A 247 7.64 -15.25 -2.08
N ILE A 248 8.53 -14.38 -2.60
CA ILE A 248 8.35 -12.93 -2.54
C ILE A 248 8.57 -12.30 -3.92
N TYR A 249 7.59 -11.54 -4.40
CA TYR A 249 7.64 -10.90 -5.71
C TYR A 249 7.82 -9.39 -5.55
N LEU A 250 8.95 -8.88 -6.02
CA LEU A 250 9.36 -7.47 -5.96
C LEU A 250 9.56 -6.88 -7.36
N ASN A 251 9.15 -7.59 -8.41
CA ASN A 251 9.34 -7.19 -9.80
C ASN A 251 8.70 -5.80 -10.08
N ARG A 252 9.23 -5.02 -11.02
CA ARG A 252 8.61 -3.74 -11.43
C ARG A 252 8.43 -2.79 -10.23
N ASN A 253 9.50 -2.59 -9.47
CA ASN A 253 9.61 -1.59 -8.40
C ASN A 253 10.73 -0.59 -8.75
N ARG A 254 11.21 0.18 -7.76
CA ARG A 254 12.32 1.15 -7.89
C ARG A 254 13.53 0.76 -7.04
N LEU A 255 13.69 -0.53 -6.75
CA LEU A 255 14.77 -1.05 -5.89
C LEU A 255 16.13 -0.90 -6.58
N MET A 256 17.07 -0.27 -5.89
CA MET A 256 18.45 -0.09 -6.40
C MET A 256 19.41 -1.14 -5.85
N TYR A 257 19.15 -1.68 -4.66
CA TYR A 257 19.93 -2.75 -4.04
C TYR A 257 19.03 -3.56 -3.10
N LEU A 258 19.48 -4.75 -2.74
CA LEU A 258 18.87 -5.58 -1.71
C LEU A 258 19.99 -5.94 -0.72
N PRO A 259 19.90 -5.53 0.56
CA PRO A 259 20.99 -5.78 1.50
C PRO A 259 21.15 -7.30 1.72
N SER A 260 22.38 -7.80 1.80
CA SER A 260 22.65 -9.25 1.98
C SER A 260 21.96 -9.83 3.22
N THR A 261 21.82 -9.01 4.25
CA THR A 261 21.09 -9.26 5.49
C THR A 261 19.59 -9.54 5.29
N PHE A 262 18.97 -9.18 4.15
CA PHE A 262 17.57 -9.53 3.83
C PHE A 262 17.34 -11.05 3.93
N PHE A 263 18.26 -11.85 3.39
CA PHE A 263 18.19 -13.31 3.40
C PHE A 263 18.46 -13.95 4.77
N THR A 264 18.83 -13.15 5.79
CA THR A 264 18.84 -13.58 7.20
C THR A 264 17.46 -13.46 7.84
N ARG A 265 16.63 -12.52 7.36
CA ARG A 265 15.23 -12.35 7.77
C ARG A 265 14.28 -13.26 7.00
N THR A 266 14.65 -13.73 5.80
CA THR A 266 13.84 -14.63 4.97
C THR A 266 14.54 -15.99 4.73
N PRO A 267 14.95 -16.73 5.79
CA PRO A 267 15.84 -17.89 5.67
C PRO A 267 15.23 -19.09 4.93
N THR A 268 13.90 -19.13 4.77
CA THR A 268 13.14 -20.20 4.12
C THR A 268 12.74 -19.91 2.68
N LEU A 269 13.12 -18.74 2.15
CA LEU A 269 12.75 -18.29 0.81
C LEU A 269 13.28 -19.24 -0.27
N GLN A 270 12.42 -19.58 -1.22
CA GLN A 270 12.69 -20.49 -2.34
C GLN A 270 12.59 -19.77 -3.69
N GLU A 271 11.72 -18.75 -3.78
CA GLU A 271 11.43 -18.02 -5.00
C GLU A 271 11.46 -16.52 -4.74
N ILE A 272 12.12 -15.78 -5.64
CA ILE A 272 12.19 -14.32 -5.57
C ILE A 272 12.02 -13.69 -6.95
N GLY A 273 11.11 -12.72 -7.06
CA GLY A 273 10.89 -11.94 -8.27
C GLY A 273 11.63 -10.60 -8.20
N LEU A 274 12.71 -10.42 -8.96
CA LEU A 274 13.55 -9.20 -8.92
C LEU A 274 13.61 -8.41 -10.24
N SER A 275 12.92 -8.87 -11.29
CA SER A 275 13.01 -8.28 -12.63
C SER A 275 12.47 -6.84 -12.68
N HIS A 276 12.90 -6.06 -13.68
CA HIS A 276 12.40 -4.70 -13.92
C HIS A 276 12.55 -3.76 -12.71
N ASN A 277 13.71 -3.76 -12.06
CA ASN A 277 14.11 -2.81 -11.04
C ASN A 277 15.42 -2.11 -11.47
N PRO A 278 15.65 -0.84 -11.08
CA PRO A 278 16.84 -0.07 -11.44
C PRO A 278 18.06 -0.48 -10.59
N TRP A 279 18.45 -1.75 -10.64
CA TRP A 279 19.55 -2.30 -9.84
C TRP A 279 20.87 -1.56 -10.11
N PHE A 280 21.45 -1.01 -9.05
CA PHE A 280 22.71 -0.29 -9.06
C PHE A 280 23.87 -1.27 -9.03
N CYS A 281 24.32 -1.67 -10.22
CA CYS A 281 25.42 -2.62 -10.42
C CYS A 281 26.84 -2.01 -10.66
N PRO A 282 27.18 -0.74 -10.35
CA PRO A 282 28.39 -0.12 -10.90
C PRO A 282 29.70 -0.68 -10.35
N CYS A 283 29.74 -1.45 -9.25
CA CYS A 283 30.94 -2.23 -8.93
C CYS A 283 31.36 -3.12 -10.11
N LEU A 284 30.43 -3.84 -10.75
CA LEU A 284 30.77 -4.69 -11.89
C LEU A 284 31.08 -3.87 -13.15
N PHE A 285 30.38 -2.75 -13.36
CA PHE A 285 30.58 -1.91 -14.54
C PHE A 285 31.90 -1.12 -14.48
N GLU A 286 32.26 -0.55 -13.33
CA GLU A 286 33.54 0.14 -13.14
C GLU A 286 34.72 -0.83 -13.10
N ILE A 287 34.58 -2.01 -12.45
CA ILE A 287 35.62 -3.05 -12.55
C ILE A 287 35.80 -3.46 -14.02
N TYR A 288 34.73 -3.67 -14.79
CA TYR A 288 34.82 -3.98 -16.22
C TYR A 288 35.43 -2.83 -17.05
N ARG A 289 35.07 -1.58 -16.76
CA ARG A 289 35.62 -0.39 -17.45
C ARG A 289 37.12 -0.23 -17.16
N ILE A 290 37.52 -0.38 -15.91
CA ILE A 290 38.93 -0.31 -15.46
C ILE A 290 39.75 -1.44 -16.08
N LEU A 291 39.28 -2.69 -16.01
CA LEU A 291 39.99 -3.84 -16.59
C LEU A 291 40.22 -3.68 -18.10
N ASN A 292 39.22 -3.16 -18.83
CA ASN A 292 39.38 -2.87 -20.26
C ASN A 292 40.31 -1.67 -20.53
N LEU A 293 40.23 -0.59 -19.74
CA LEU A 293 41.13 0.57 -19.86
C LEU A 293 42.61 0.21 -19.68
N TYR A 294 42.91 -0.75 -18.81
CA TYR A 294 44.27 -1.25 -18.58
C TYR A 294 44.61 -2.51 -19.41
N ASN A 295 43.72 -2.94 -20.31
CA ASN A 295 43.87 -4.11 -21.18
C ASN A 295 44.22 -5.42 -20.41
N ILE A 296 43.67 -5.57 -19.19
CA ILE A 296 43.95 -6.68 -18.29
C ILE A 296 43.09 -7.88 -18.68
N THR A 297 43.71 -8.82 -19.41
CA THR A 297 43.03 -10.01 -19.96
C THR A 297 43.13 -11.26 -19.08
N GLU A 298 43.99 -11.28 -18.06
CA GLU A 298 44.18 -12.43 -17.16
C GLU A 298 44.30 -11.99 -15.68
N ILE A 299 43.30 -12.32 -14.86
CA ILE A 299 43.32 -12.05 -13.41
C ILE A 299 43.77 -13.32 -12.68
N ARG A 300 45.03 -13.40 -12.28
CA ARG A 300 45.55 -14.56 -11.52
C ARG A 300 45.28 -14.44 -10.01
N ALA A 301 44.13 -14.93 -9.58
CA ALA A 301 43.84 -15.14 -8.16
C ALA A 301 44.81 -16.15 -7.54
N LYS A 302 45.39 -15.82 -6.37
CA LYS A 302 46.41 -16.66 -5.72
C LYS A 302 45.75 -17.80 -4.93
N LYS A 303 45.97 -19.04 -5.38
CA LYS A 303 45.58 -20.34 -4.79
C LYS A 303 44.12 -20.46 -4.28
N ASN A 304 43.36 -21.29 -4.99
CA ASN A 304 42.01 -21.79 -4.66
C ASN A 304 40.81 -20.89 -5.02
N LEU A 305 40.95 -20.07 -6.07
CA LEU A 305 39.82 -19.77 -6.96
C LEU A 305 40.29 -19.86 -8.42
N TYR A 306 39.91 -20.94 -9.11
CA TYR A 306 40.13 -21.06 -10.55
C TYR A 306 38.96 -20.40 -11.30
N ILE A 307 39.23 -19.31 -12.03
CA ILE A 307 38.22 -18.58 -12.83
C ILE A 307 37.48 -19.51 -13.81
N LYS A 308 38.11 -20.60 -14.24
CA LYS A 308 37.51 -21.64 -15.09
C LYS A 308 36.29 -22.35 -14.46
N GLU A 309 36.18 -22.40 -13.13
CA GLU A 309 35.01 -22.95 -12.43
C GLU A 309 33.84 -21.95 -12.35
N ILE A 310 34.12 -20.65 -12.38
CA ILE A 310 33.10 -19.59 -12.49
C ILE A 310 32.46 -19.62 -13.88
N TRP A 311 33.24 -19.88 -14.94
CA TRP A 311 32.76 -19.90 -16.32
C TRP A 311 32.11 -21.23 -16.76
N ASN A 312 32.46 -22.37 -16.16
CA ASN A 312 31.97 -23.69 -16.61
C ASN A 312 30.62 -24.13 -16.03
N LYS A 313 30.01 -23.38 -15.10
CA LYS A 313 28.60 -23.60 -14.71
C LYS A 313 27.70 -22.68 -15.52
N LYS A 314 26.77 -23.27 -16.29
CA LYS A 314 25.79 -22.60 -17.17
C LYS A 314 24.88 -21.61 -16.41
N LEU A 315 25.41 -20.44 -16.05
CA LEU A 315 24.71 -19.42 -15.26
C LEU A 315 25.04 -17.99 -15.72
N PHE A 316 25.34 -17.84 -17.02
CA PHE A 316 25.34 -16.57 -17.73
C PHE A 316 24.54 -16.67 -19.02
N MET A 317 23.21 -16.52 -18.89
CA MET A 317 22.46 -15.68 -19.83
C MET A 317 21.98 -14.45 -19.07
N VAL A 318 22.90 -13.51 -18.84
CA VAL A 318 22.52 -12.10 -18.63
C VAL A 318 22.27 -11.50 -20.01
N ASN A 319 21.16 -11.92 -20.62
CA ASN A 319 20.49 -11.11 -21.62
C ASN A 319 19.57 -10.18 -20.82
N SER A 320 19.67 -8.86 -20.80
CA SER A 320 20.54 -7.93 -21.51
C SER A 320 20.12 -6.57 -20.96
N CYS A 321 20.95 -5.92 -20.14
CA CYS A 321 20.75 -4.51 -19.80
C CYS A 321 21.18 -3.64 -21.00
N LYS A 322 20.47 -3.76 -22.13
CA LYS A 322 20.57 -2.93 -23.33
C LYS A 322 19.23 -2.87 -24.06
N ASP A 323 18.53 -1.77 -23.82
CA ASP A 323 17.52 -1.11 -24.66
C ASP A 323 16.22 -1.91 -24.95
N PRO A 324 15.22 -1.28 -25.59
CA PRO A 324 14.05 -0.76 -24.89
C PRO A 324 12.85 -1.74 -24.90
N ILE A 325 11.86 -1.46 -24.05
CA ILE A 325 10.59 -2.21 -23.96
C ILE A 325 9.71 -1.93 -25.20
N PRO A 326 9.15 -2.98 -25.83
CA PRO A 326 7.82 -2.94 -26.42
C PRO A 326 6.86 -3.85 -25.64
N ASP A 327 5.57 -3.52 -25.65
CA ASP A 327 4.51 -4.39 -25.14
C ASP A 327 4.47 -5.72 -25.91
N ASP A 328 4.54 -6.84 -25.21
CA ASP A 328 3.32 -7.59 -24.87
C ASP A 328 3.64 -8.74 -23.88
N SER A 329 2.95 -8.73 -22.74
CA SER A 329 3.14 -9.72 -21.68
C SER A 329 2.29 -10.97 -21.95
N PRO A 330 2.89 -12.17 -21.94
CA PRO A 330 2.61 -13.05 -20.80
C PRO A 330 3.82 -13.91 -20.35
N TRP A 331 3.90 -14.15 -19.03
CA TRP A 331 4.87 -15.06 -18.37
C TRP A 331 6.35 -14.63 -18.38
N SER A 332 6.67 -13.48 -17.76
CA SER A 332 8.06 -13.16 -17.38
C SER A 332 8.55 -14.11 -16.28
N LEU A 333 9.40 -15.07 -16.64
CA LEU A 333 9.99 -16.09 -15.76
C LEU A 333 10.63 -15.50 -14.47
N PRO A 334 10.52 -16.17 -13.31
CA PRO A 334 11.20 -15.75 -12.09
C PRO A 334 12.72 -15.88 -12.25
N ILE A 335 13.45 -14.80 -11.94
CA ILE A 335 14.91 -14.81 -11.92
C ILE A 335 15.37 -15.53 -10.65
N CYS A 336 15.62 -16.83 -10.76
CA CYS A 336 16.17 -17.64 -9.67
C CYS A 336 17.64 -17.29 -9.41
N ILE A 337 17.90 -16.22 -8.66
CA ILE A 337 19.25 -15.89 -8.18
C ILE A 337 19.62 -16.87 -7.06
N ASN A 338 20.65 -17.68 -7.29
CA ASN A 338 21.21 -18.55 -6.27
C ASN A 338 21.72 -17.71 -5.08
N ARG A 339 21.40 -18.12 -3.84
CA ARG A 339 21.78 -17.43 -2.59
C ARG A 339 23.26 -17.01 -2.56
N ASN A 340 24.15 -17.89 -3.03
CA ASN A 340 25.60 -17.66 -3.07
C ASN A 340 26.03 -16.56 -4.05
N VAL A 341 25.18 -16.17 -5.01
CA VAL A 341 25.48 -15.11 -5.99
C VAL A 341 25.27 -13.72 -5.38
N LEU A 342 24.26 -13.54 -4.53
CA LEU A 342 24.01 -12.29 -3.81
C LEU A 342 25.09 -12.00 -2.77
N ASP A 343 25.50 -13.02 -2.01
CA ASP A 343 26.59 -12.89 -1.03
C ASP A 343 27.89 -12.40 -1.68
N ASN A 344 28.23 -12.87 -2.90
CA ASN A 344 29.43 -12.43 -3.61
C ASN A 344 29.32 -11.05 -4.26
N ILE A 345 28.11 -10.57 -4.59
CA ILE A 345 27.90 -9.28 -5.26
C ILE A 345 27.87 -8.11 -4.26
N CYS A 346 27.35 -8.30 -3.04
CA CYS A 346 27.20 -7.21 -2.08
C CYS A 346 28.28 -7.15 -0.97
N ILE A 347 28.91 -8.27 -0.58
CA ILE A 347 29.84 -8.28 0.57
C ILE A 347 31.14 -7.52 0.28
N ASN A 348 31.63 -7.55 -0.95
CA ASN A 348 32.92 -6.96 -1.31
C ASN A 348 32.91 -5.42 -1.37
N THR A 349 31.75 -4.78 -1.51
CA THR A 349 31.64 -3.30 -1.56
C THR A 349 31.63 -2.71 -0.15
N TYR A 350 30.80 -3.26 0.75
CA TYR A 350 30.59 -2.71 2.10
C TYR A 350 31.81 -2.83 3.03
N SER A 351 32.77 -3.72 2.71
CA SER A 351 33.98 -3.95 3.51
C SER A 351 35.19 -3.09 3.10
N GLN A 352 35.07 -2.26 2.05
CA GLN A 352 36.11 -1.33 1.60
C GLN A 352 35.79 0.12 2.01
N GLU A 353 34.53 0.56 1.93
CA GLU A 353 34.14 1.96 2.26
C GLU A 353 34.53 2.34 3.71
N LEU A 354 34.36 1.43 4.68
CA LEU A 354 34.80 1.63 6.08
C LEU A 354 36.33 1.68 6.30
N LYS A 355 37.15 1.55 5.25
CA LYS A 355 38.61 1.74 5.29
C LYS A 355 39.10 2.91 4.45
N GLU A 356 38.35 3.36 3.46
CA GLU A 356 38.76 4.48 2.59
C GLU A 356 38.27 5.86 3.07
N ASP A 357 37.29 5.92 3.97
CA ASP A 357 36.88 7.15 4.69
C ASP A 357 38.00 7.83 5.53
N ASN A 358 39.17 7.20 5.66
CA ASN A 358 40.35 7.77 6.32
C ASN A 358 41.45 8.27 5.35
N LEU A 359 41.23 8.24 4.03
CA LEU A 359 42.30 8.50 3.04
C LEU A 359 41.88 9.28 1.78
N PHE A 360 40.95 10.25 1.83
CA PHE A 360 40.89 11.34 0.83
C PHE A 360 40.15 12.63 1.28
N THR A 361 40.77 13.42 2.17
CA THR A 361 40.47 14.86 2.32
C THR A 361 41.74 15.71 2.47
N GLN A 362 42.48 15.87 1.37
CA GLN A 362 43.57 16.85 1.25
C GLN A 362 43.49 17.59 -0.10
N PRO A 363 42.81 18.76 -0.17
CA PRO A 363 43.06 19.76 -1.19
C PRO A 363 44.26 20.62 -0.77
N ASN A 364 45.31 20.65 -1.59
CA ASN A 364 46.45 21.54 -1.34
C ASN A 364 46.08 23.03 -1.49
N ASN A 365 46.17 23.77 -0.38
CA ASN A 365 46.58 25.18 -0.31
C ASN A 365 45.99 26.19 -1.31
N ILE A 366 44.72 26.61 -1.14
CA ILE A 366 44.34 28.04 -1.14
C ILE A 366 43.24 28.29 -0.09
N GLN A 367 43.57 28.24 1.21
CA GLN A 367 42.64 28.68 2.28
C GLN A 367 43.30 29.11 3.61
N ASN A 368 44.59 29.47 3.60
CA ASN A 368 45.37 29.84 4.79
C ASN A 368 45.60 31.36 4.97
N GLN A 369 44.68 32.21 4.50
CA GLN A 369 44.67 33.64 4.84
C GLN A 369 43.33 34.18 5.37
N GLU A 370 42.23 33.42 5.30
CA GLU A 370 40.91 33.88 5.78
C GLU A 370 40.54 33.35 7.18
N LEU A 371 41.17 32.26 7.65
CA LEU A 371 40.94 31.68 8.99
C LEU A 371 41.67 32.40 10.13
N THR A 372 42.59 33.32 9.81
CA THR A 372 43.23 34.23 10.78
C THR A 372 42.51 35.56 10.98
N ALA A 373 41.52 35.90 10.14
CA ALA A 373 40.74 37.14 10.27
C ALA A 373 39.53 36.95 11.22
N ASN A 374 38.74 35.89 11.02
CA ASN A 374 37.49 35.70 11.79
C ASN A 374 37.73 35.37 13.27
N ASN A 375 38.83 34.67 13.60
CA ASN A 375 39.22 34.40 14.99
C ASN A 375 39.66 35.66 15.80
N GLN A 376 39.85 36.81 15.15
CA GLN A 376 40.04 38.11 15.83
C GLN A 376 38.73 38.91 15.99
N ILE A 377 37.65 38.54 15.31
CA ILE A 377 36.35 39.23 15.38
C ILE A 377 35.52 38.66 16.53
N ASP A 378 35.43 37.34 16.68
CA ASP A 378 34.67 36.70 17.77
C ASP A 378 35.28 36.98 19.16
N ASN A 379 36.62 37.08 19.25
CA ASN A 379 37.31 37.51 20.46
C ASN A 379 37.13 39.00 20.78
N LYS A 380 36.59 39.81 19.86
CA LYS A 380 36.28 41.23 20.09
C LYS A 380 34.85 41.43 20.56
N LEU A 381 33.88 40.73 19.95
CA LEU A 381 32.47 40.74 20.42
C LEU A 381 32.31 40.20 21.85
N GLN A 382 33.04 39.15 22.24
CA GLN A 382 33.04 38.61 23.62
C GLN A 382 33.55 39.63 24.65
N ASN A 383 34.49 40.51 24.27
CA ASN A 383 35.02 41.55 25.15
C ASN A 383 34.11 42.79 25.23
N GLU A 384 33.37 43.13 24.17
CA GLU A 384 32.44 44.28 24.18
C GLU A 384 31.15 43.97 24.96
N LEU A 385 30.59 42.76 24.85
CA LEU A 385 29.47 42.28 25.69
C LEU A 385 29.81 42.19 27.20
N SER A 386 31.11 42.14 27.52
CA SER A 386 31.62 42.17 28.89
C SER A 386 31.73 43.59 29.49
N GLN A 387 31.67 44.64 28.66
CA GLN A 387 31.68 46.04 29.14
C GLN A 387 30.27 46.65 29.28
N GLU A 388 29.31 46.31 28.41
CA GLU A 388 27.93 46.83 28.54
C GLU A 388 27.25 46.43 29.87
N ASN A 389 27.62 45.30 30.47
CA ASN A 389 27.12 44.86 31.76
C ASN A 389 27.75 45.59 32.97
N LYS A 390 28.73 46.48 32.75
CA LYS A 390 29.28 47.39 33.78
C LYS A 390 28.70 48.81 33.71
N THR A 391 28.28 49.29 32.54
CA THR A 391 27.63 50.62 32.40
C THR A 391 26.17 50.63 32.85
N LYS A 392 25.40 49.54 32.63
CA LYS A 392 24.00 49.43 33.09
C LYS A 392 23.80 49.38 34.63
N LYS A 393 24.87 49.48 35.43
CA LYS A 393 24.83 49.71 36.89
C LYS A 393 25.05 51.17 37.32
N GLY A 394 25.39 52.08 36.40
CA GLY A 394 25.54 53.51 36.70
C GLY A 394 24.22 54.30 36.57
N ASP A 395 23.44 54.03 35.52
CA ASP A 395 22.29 54.88 35.14
C ASP A 395 21.02 54.69 36.00
N LYS A 396 21.08 53.82 37.02
CA LYS A 396 19.97 53.62 37.97
C LYS A 396 20.05 54.50 39.23
N LEU A 397 20.94 55.49 39.25
CA LEU A 397 21.17 56.41 40.39
C LEU A 397 20.98 57.90 40.07
N ILE A 398 20.55 58.26 38.86
CA ILE A 398 20.37 59.68 38.45
C ILE A 398 18.89 60.03 38.17
N SER A 399 18.01 59.06 37.88
CA SER A 399 16.59 59.33 37.57
C SER A 399 15.70 59.69 38.78
N GLU A 400 16.22 59.74 40.00
CA GLU A 400 15.48 60.16 41.20
C GLU A 400 15.77 61.60 41.66
N ARG A 401 16.60 62.36 40.93
CA ARG A 401 17.04 63.71 41.35
C ARG A 401 16.90 64.84 40.33
N THR A 402 15.78 64.89 39.58
CA THR A 402 15.33 66.13 38.91
C THR A 402 13.81 66.24 38.65
N LYS A 403 12.98 65.73 39.56
CA LYS A 403 11.59 66.23 39.69
C LYS A 403 11.58 67.60 40.40
N LYS A 404 11.88 68.67 39.66
CA LYS A 404 11.61 70.09 40.02
C LYS A 404 11.96 71.01 38.85
N LEU A 405 11.13 72.05 38.61
CA LEU A 405 11.28 73.11 37.57
C LEU A 405 11.06 72.58 36.14
N SER A 406 9.94 72.76 35.42
CA SER A 406 8.81 73.71 35.41
C SER A 406 9.11 75.16 35.03
N SER A 407 8.51 75.62 33.92
CA SER A 407 8.56 76.98 33.31
C SER A 407 9.95 77.37 32.76
N THR A 408 10.20 78.14 31.67
CA THR A 408 9.43 78.77 30.56
C THR A 408 10.24 78.59 29.22
N ALA A 409 9.94 79.10 28.00
CA ALA A 409 8.97 80.09 27.50
C ALA A 409 8.60 79.92 25.98
N THR A 410 8.16 81.03 25.37
CA THR A 410 7.63 81.36 24.03
C THR A 410 8.66 81.57 22.88
N PRO A 411 8.21 81.81 21.61
CA PRO A 411 9.00 81.52 20.38
C PRO A 411 9.27 82.73 19.44
N ARG A 412 10.09 82.53 18.37
CA ARG A 412 9.82 82.95 16.94
C ARG A 412 11.06 82.97 16.03
N LYS A 413 10.85 82.62 14.75
CA LYS A 413 11.48 83.15 13.50
C LYS A 413 13.02 83.04 13.33
N ASN A 414 13.59 83.03 12.12
CA ASN A 414 13.04 83.27 10.78
C ASN A 414 12.99 82.01 9.91
#